data_AF-A0A6H5KNA5-F1
#
_entry.id   AF-A0A6H5KNA5-F1
#
_cell.length_a   1.000
_cell.length_b   1.000
_cell.length_c   1.000
_cell.angle_alpha   90.00
_cell.angle_beta   90.00
_cell.angle_gamma   90.00
#
_symmetry.space_group_name_H-M   'P 1'
#
loop_
_entity.id
_entity.type
_entity.pdbx_description
1 polymer ?
#
loop_
_entity_poly.entity_id
_entity_poly.type
_entity_poly.pdbx_seq_one_letter_code
_entity_poly.pdbx_strand_id
1 'polypeptide(L)'
;MYDRRRADRQLKIRLLQAEVVETLLYGCASWSLTAEHYTKLNGTHRQLLTRCIGWNKQKRSDRPLSYAQALIQAGCEETIEATVRKRRLCFAGFVMRMEDNRLPKRMLLGAIAGGVGYPGGQESDWVSRLGEDLVAFNMGDEKEGGKWKESAKDPEVWYNKVEDGPAWFVRKWHRQEAEASAKRQRAREAEAGSMAVSGPKRKRAGEAAVAGTKRRPGTAVEASRAAEAALVANDVPG
;
A
#
# COMPACT_ATOMS: atom_id res chain seq x y z
N MET A 1 3.40 22.18 6.07
CA MET A 1 2.77 22.01 7.41
C MET A 1 3.01 20.62 7.99
N TYR A 2 2.79 19.57 7.21
CA TYR A 2 2.89 18.15 7.61
C TYR A 2 4.30 17.63 7.91
N ASP A 3 5.35 18.34 7.48
CA ASP A 3 6.76 17.98 7.68
C ASP A 3 7.38 18.60 8.96
N ARG A 4 6.55 19.19 9.83
CA ARG A 4 7.02 19.76 11.09
C ARG A 4 7.38 18.63 12.07
N ARG A 5 8.66 18.31 12.20
CA ARG A 5 9.17 17.22 13.07
C ARG A 5 8.69 17.31 14.53
N ARG A 6 8.51 18.52 15.07
CA ARG A 6 8.14 18.77 16.47
C ARG A 6 6.64 18.74 16.79
N ALA A 7 5.78 18.72 15.77
CA ALA A 7 4.33 18.68 16.00
C ALA A 7 3.86 17.25 16.34
N ASP A 8 2.87 17.16 17.22
CA ASP A 8 2.27 15.89 17.62
C ASP A 8 1.73 15.12 16.41
N ARG A 9 1.89 13.81 16.43
CA ARG A 9 1.54 12.92 15.32
C ARG A 9 0.04 12.89 15.09
N GLN A 10 -0.76 12.89 16.16
CA GLN A 10 -2.21 12.86 16.06
C GLN A 10 -2.75 14.15 15.43
N LEU A 11 -2.16 15.29 15.82
CA LEU A 11 -2.50 16.58 15.22
C LEU A 11 -2.22 16.61 13.71
N LYS A 12 -1.08 16.07 13.26
CA LYS A 12 -0.75 15.99 11.82
C LYS A 12 -1.76 15.15 11.04
N ILE A 13 -2.16 14.01 11.59
CA ILE A 13 -3.11 13.10 10.95
C ILE A 13 -4.49 13.75 10.86
N ARG A 14 -4.95 14.41 11.93
CA ARG A 14 -6.22 15.15 11.92
C ARG A 14 -6.23 16.30 10.91
N LEU A 15 -5.14 17.07 10.85
CA LEU A 15 -5.00 18.14 9.84
C LEU A 15 -4.99 17.56 8.42
N LEU A 16 -4.31 16.44 8.21
CA LEU A 16 -4.26 15.78 6.91
C LEU A 16 -5.68 15.36 6.47
N GLN A 17 -6.45 14.77 7.38
CA GLN A 17 -7.83 14.40 7.12
C GLN A 17 -8.72 15.62 6.84
N ALA A 18 -8.67 16.64 7.69
CA ALA A 18 -9.55 17.80 7.61
C ALA A 18 -9.26 18.68 6.37
N GLU A 19 -8.01 18.83 5.97
CA GLU A 19 -7.63 19.71 4.87
C GLU A 19 -7.35 18.93 3.58
N VAL A 20 -6.38 18.01 3.62
CA VAL A 20 -5.86 17.37 2.39
C VAL A 20 -6.84 16.32 1.87
N VAL A 21 -7.41 15.49 2.74
CA VAL A 21 -8.38 14.48 2.31
C VAL A 21 -9.67 15.15 1.83
N GLU A 22 -10.17 16.17 2.52
CA GLU A 22 -11.37 16.89 2.07
C GLU A 22 -11.17 17.62 0.74
N THR A 23 -10.03 18.29 0.54
CA THR A 23 -9.72 18.95 -0.73
C THR A 23 -9.48 17.93 -1.85
N LEU A 24 -8.79 16.82 -1.56
CA LEU A 24 -8.56 15.75 -2.52
C LEU A 24 -9.85 15.06 -2.94
N LEU A 25 -10.77 14.85 -2.00
CA LEU A 25 -12.05 14.16 -2.22
C LEU A 25 -13.21 15.12 -2.49
N TYR A 26 -12.88 16.37 -2.82
CA TYR A 26 -13.88 17.34 -3.24
C TYR A 26 -14.53 16.87 -4.54
N GLY A 27 -15.85 16.68 -4.51
CA GLY A 27 -16.61 16.23 -5.67
C GLY A 27 -16.44 14.74 -6.01
N CYS A 28 -15.82 13.92 -5.15
CA CYS A 28 -15.59 12.51 -5.46
C CYS A 28 -16.87 11.68 -5.67
N ALA A 29 -18.01 12.19 -5.21
CA ALA A 29 -19.31 11.57 -5.36
C ALA A 29 -19.78 11.43 -6.82
N SER A 30 -19.35 12.32 -7.72
CA SER A 30 -19.70 12.26 -9.15
C SER A 30 -18.70 11.45 -9.98
N TRP A 31 -17.60 10.99 -9.40
CA TRP A 31 -16.55 10.31 -10.17
C TRP A 31 -16.89 8.84 -10.48
N SER A 32 -16.61 8.43 -11.72
CA SER A 32 -16.64 7.04 -12.19
C SER A 32 -15.24 6.41 -12.13
N LEU A 33 -14.66 6.31 -10.92
CA LEU A 33 -13.31 5.79 -10.76
C LEU A 33 -13.19 4.28 -11.06
N THR A 34 -12.13 3.94 -11.80
CA THR A 34 -11.64 2.57 -12.06
C THR A 34 -10.65 2.12 -10.97
N ALA A 35 -10.41 0.81 -10.87
CA ALA A 35 -9.42 0.21 -9.95
C ALA A 35 -8.03 0.88 -10.00
N GLU A 36 -7.57 1.27 -11.19
CA GLU A 36 -6.29 1.97 -11.36
C GLU A 36 -6.25 3.36 -10.71
N HIS A 37 -7.39 4.06 -10.65
CA HIS A 37 -7.47 5.34 -9.97
C HIS A 37 -7.45 5.13 -8.45
N TYR A 38 -8.11 4.09 -7.94
CA TYR A 38 -8.04 3.73 -6.53
C TYR A 38 -6.62 3.34 -6.09
N THR A 39 -5.85 2.62 -6.92
CA THR A 39 -4.45 2.31 -6.58
C THR A 39 -3.58 3.57 -6.51
N LYS A 40 -3.79 4.53 -7.42
CA LYS A 40 -3.12 5.84 -7.38
C LYS A 40 -3.51 6.64 -6.13
N LEU A 41 -4.81 6.74 -5.80
CA LEU A 41 -5.31 7.45 -4.61
C LEU A 41 -4.84 6.81 -3.30
N ASN A 42 -4.90 5.49 -3.20
CA ASN A 42 -4.37 4.77 -2.04
C ASN A 42 -2.84 4.97 -1.93
N GLY A 43 -2.15 5.05 -3.07
CA GLY A 43 -0.73 5.37 -3.14
C GLY A 43 -0.38 6.77 -2.62
N THR A 44 -1.14 7.80 -3.02
CA THR A 44 -0.93 9.18 -2.55
C THR A 44 -1.27 9.30 -1.06
N HIS A 45 -2.37 8.70 -0.60
CA HIS A 45 -2.72 8.68 0.81
C HIS A 45 -1.64 8.03 1.67
N ARG A 46 -1.15 6.86 1.24
CA ARG A 46 -0.04 6.17 1.92
C ARG A 46 1.18 7.07 2.03
N GLN A 47 1.55 7.77 0.95
CA GLN A 47 2.70 8.68 0.97
C GLN A 47 2.50 9.80 2.00
N LEU A 48 1.32 10.41 2.03
CA LEU A 48 0.98 11.46 3.00
C LEU A 48 0.99 10.95 4.44
N LEU A 49 0.43 9.76 4.69
CA LEU A 49 0.49 9.11 6.00
C LEU A 49 1.94 8.84 6.42
N THR A 50 2.76 8.23 5.56
CA THR A 50 4.17 7.94 5.88
C THR A 50 4.96 9.20 6.23
N ARG A 51 4.67 10.33 5.57
CA ARG A 51 5.25 11.64 5.90
C ARG A 51 4.81 12.14 7.29
N CYS A 52 3.53 12.01 7.63
CA CYS A 52 3.02 12.41 8.95
C CYS A 52 3.60 11.57 10.10
N ILE A 53 3.84 10.28 9.84
CA ILE A 53 4.47 9.34 10.78
C ILE A 53 5.97 9.62 10.94
N GLY A 54 6.58 10.35 10.01
CA GLY A 54 8.02 10.58 10.00
C GLY A 54 8.81 9.35 9.55
N TRP A 55 8.17 8.44 8.82
CA TRP A 55 8.85 7.28 8.24
C TRP A 55 9.81 7.77 7.16
N ASN A 56 11.11 7.59 7.41
CA ASN A 56 12.16 8.16 6.59
C ASN A 56 12.81 7.07 5.75
N LYS A 57 12.60 7.11 4.42
CA LYS A 57 13.19 6.18 3.44
C LYS A 57 14.73 6.10 3.53
N GLN A 58 15.38 7.11 4.11
CA GLN A 58 16.83 7.15 4.29
C GLN A 58 17.37 6.06 5.22
N LYS A 59 16.60 5.58 6.21
CA LYS A 59 17.02 4.44 7.04
C LYS A 59 16.78 3.16 6.25
N ARG A 60 17.79 2.76 5.48
CA ARG A 60 17.83 1.58 4.58
C ARG A 60 17.42 0.25 5.25
N SER A 61 17.38 0.20 6.59
CA SER A 61 16.94 -0.94 7.40
C SER A 61 15.42 -1.09 7.49
N ASP A 62 14.63 -0.06 7.20
CA ASP A 62 13.20 -0.08 7.49
C ASP A 62 12.42 -0.65 6.29
N ARG A 63 11.67 -1.73 6.54
CA ARG A 63 10.76 -2.34 5.57
C ARG A 63 9.81 -1.27 5.01
N PRO A 64 9.50 -1.25 3.70
CA PRO A 64 8.49 -0.35 3.16
C PRO A 64 7.16 -0.59 3.87
N LEU A 65 6.63 0.45 4.51
CA LEU A 65 5.37 0.36 5.26
C LEU A 65 4.23 0.07 4.29
N SER A 66 3.53 -1.05 4.50
CA SER A 66 2.31 -1.35 3.72
C SER A 66 1.24 -0.30 4.04
N TYR A 67 0.33 -0.06 3.09
CA TYR A 67 -0.77 0.87 3.30
C TYR A 67 -1.63 0.48 4.50
N ALA A 68 -1.90 -0.83 4.68
CA ALA A 68 -2.63 -1.34 5.84
C ALA A 68 -1.92 -1.03 7.16
N GLN A 69 -0.59 -1.15 7.19
CA GLN A 69 0.20 -0.84 8.38
C GLN A 69 0.24 0.66 8.65
N ALA A 70 0.30 1.49 7.60
CA ALA A 70 0.25 2.94 7.73
C ALA A 70 -1.08 3.42 8.33
N LEU A 71 -2.21 2.81 7.93
CA LEU A 71 -3.53 3.10 8.47
C LEU A 71 -3.64 2.72 9.95
N ILE A 72 -3.25 1.48 10.29
CA ILE A 72 -3.28 0.98 11.69
C ILE A 72 -2.42 1.88 12.58
N GLN A 73 -1.20 2.21 12.14
CA GLN A 73 -0.33 3.07 12.91
C GLN A 73 -0.93 4.47 13.06
N ALA A 74 -1.58 5.01 12.03
CA ALA A 74 -2.17 6.35 12.06
C ALA A 74 -3.50 6.42 12.83
N GLY A 75 -4.10 5.27 13.20
CA GLY A 75 -5.43 5.25 13.79
C GLY A 75 -6.52 5.70 12.82
N CYS A 76 -6.29 5.56 11.50
CA CYS A 76 -7.29 5.84 10.49
C CYS A 76 -8.11 4.57 10.25
N GLU A 77 -9.39 4.62 10.56
CA GLU A 77 -10.31 3.48 10.41
C GLU A 77 -10.77 3.28 8.95
N GLU A 78 -10.80 4.34 8.15
CA GLU A 78 -11.26 4.28 6.76
C GLU A 78 -10.10 4.40 5.75
N THR A 79 -10.18 3.63 4.66
CA THR A 79 -9.35 3.84 3.47
C THR A 79 -9.96 4.95 2.60
N ILE A 80 -9.15 5.65 1.79
CA ILE A 80 -9.68 6.64 0.83
C ILE A 80 -10.74 6.02 -0.08
N GLU A 81 -10.51 4.80 -0.54
CA GLU A 81 -11.46 4.08 -1.36
C GLU A 81 -12.81 3.89 -0.65
N ALA A 82 -12.81 3.49 0.63
CA ALA A 82 -14.03 3.39 1.42
C ALA A 82 -14.76 4.72 1.51
N THR A 83 -14.05 5.81 1.82
CA THR A 83 -14.64 7.16 1.94
C THR A 83 -15.24 7.65 0.61
N VAL A 84 -14.57 7.40 -0.52
CA VAL A 84 -15.09 7.75 -1.86
C VAL A 84 -16.39 7.00 -2.15
N ARG A 85 -16.40 5.68 -1.96
CA ARG A 85 -17.57 4.83 -2.22
C ARG A 85 -18.74 5.22 -1.31
N LYS A 86 -18.47 5.51 -0.02
CA LYS A 86 -19.44 6.02 0.94
C LYS A 86 -20.08 7.32 0.45
N ARG A 87 -19.26 8.32 0.06
CA ARG A 87 -19.74 9.61 -0.46
C ARG A 87 -20.58 9.44 -1.73
N ARG A 88 -20.18 8.53 -2.63
CA ARG A 88 -20.94 8.21 -3.85
C ARG A 88 -22.30 7.58 -3.54
N LEU A 89 -22.37 6.65 -2.58
CA LEU A 89 -23.63 6.06 -2.12
C LEU A 89 -24.54 7.09 -1.42
N CYS A 90 -23.98 7.95 -0.57
CA CYS A 90 -24.73 9.04 0.06
C CYS A 90 -25.31 10.00 -0.99
N PHE A 91 -24.52 10.35 -1.99
CA PHE A 91 -24.96 11.20 -3.10
C PHE A 91 -26.01 10.53 -3.98
N ALA A 92 -25.90 9.23 -4.24
CA ALA A 92 -26.92 8.47 -4.95
C ALA A 92 -28.27 8.54 -4.23
N GLY A 93 -28.28 8.34 -2.91
CA GLY A 93 -29.49 8.50 -2.10
C GLY A 93 -30.08 9.91 -2.20
N PHE A 94 -29.22 10.92 -2.11
CA PHE A 94 -29.64 12.32 -2.24
C PHE A 94 -30.26 12.63 -3.62
N VAL A 95 -29.62 12.16 -4.71
CA VAL A 95 -30.11 12.34 -6.07
C VAL A 95 -31.44 11.60 -6.29
N MET A 96 -31.62 10.41 -5.71
CA MET A 96 -32.88 9.66 -5.81
C MET A 96 -34.08 10.39 -5.20
N ARG A 97 -33.85 11.15 -4.13
CA ARG A 97 -34.89 11.93 -3.43
C ARG A 97 -35.19 13.27 -4.09
N MET A 98 -34.38 13.71 -5.05
CA MET A 98 -34.70 14.91 -5.83
C MET A 98 -35.93 14.70 -6.72
N GLU A 99 -36.60 15.79 -7.06
CA GLU A 99 -37.62 15.79 -8.11
C GLU A 99 -37.04 15.39 -9.47
N ASP A 100 -37.83 14.69 -10.30
CA ASP A 100 -37.41 14.19 -11.62
C ASP A 100 -37.14 15.30 -12.64
N ASN A 101 -37.62 16.52 -12.37
CA ASN A 101 -37.34 17.69 -13.20
C ASN A 101 -35.89 18.20 -13.04
N ARG A 102 -35.20 17.83 -11.94
CA ARG A 102 -33.89 18.37 -11.58
C ARG A 102 -32.79 17.81 -12.49
N LEU A 103 -31.92 18.70 -12.95
CA LEU A 103 -30.81 18.35 -13.84
C LEU A 103 -29.92 17.21 -13.31
N PRO A 104 -29.49 17.16 -12.02
CA PRO A 104 -28.63 16.08 -11.54
C PRO A 104 -29.27 14.70 -11.66
N LYS A 105 -30.57 14.58 -11.34
CA LYS A 105 -31.30 13.31 -11.42
C LYS A 105 -31.49 12.87 -12.87
N ARG A 106 -31.82 13.81 -13.75
CA ARG A 106 -31.95 13.56 -15.20
C ARG A 106 -30.62 13.17 -15.85
N MET A 107 -29.51 13.80 -15.45
CA MET A 107 -28.19 13.46 -16.00
C MET A 107 -27.69 12.10 -15.52
N LEU A 108 -27.81 11.80 -14.23
CA LEU A 108 -27.20 10.60 -13.64
C LEU A 108 -28.04 9.34 -13.80
N LEU A 109 -29.37 9.48 -13.82
CA LEU A 109 -30.30 8.34 -13.84
C LEU A 109 -31.20 8.33 -15.07
N GLY A 110 -31.15 9.38 -15.90
CA GLY A 110 -31.93 9.44 -17.13
C GLY A 110 -31.36 8.48 -18.17
N ALA A 111 -32.23 7.67 -18.74
CA ALA A 111 -31.92 6.90 -19.95
C ALA A 111 -32.38 7.68 -21.19
N ILE A 112 -31.62 7.62 -22.27
CA ILE A 112 -32.04 8.17 -23.57
C ILE A 112 -33.05 7.19 -24.19
N ALA A 113 -34.28 7.64 -24.38
CA ALA A 113 -35.31 6.84 -25.05
C ALA A 113 -34.92 6.60 -26.52
N GLY A 114 -34.81 5.34 -26.93
CA GLY A 114 -34.54 4.96 -28.32
C GLY A 114 -33.06 4.96 -28.75
N GLY A 115 -32.12 5.21 -27.84
CA GLY A 115 -30.68 5.09 -28.14
C GLY A 115 -30.23 3.63 -28.15
N VAL A 116 -29.59 3.20 -29.24
CA VAL A 116 -28.85 1.92 -29.27
C VAL A 116 -27.47 2.16 -28.64
N GLY A 117 -27.13 1.39 -27.61
CA GLY A 117 -25.83 1.50 -26.94
C GLY A 117 -24.66 1.26 -27.92
N TYR A 118 -23.56 1.98 -27.72
CA TYR A 118 -22.38 1.84 -28.58
C TYR A 118 -21.79 0.42 -28.45
N PRO A 119 -21.61 -0.33 -29.56
CA PRO A 119 -21.21 -1.74 -29.53
C PRO A 119 -19.74 -1.98 -29.10
N GLY A 120 -18.93 -0.92 -28.98
CA GLY A 120 -17.51 -1.00 -28.58
C GLY A 120 -17.26 -1.07 -27.07
N GLY A 121 -18.31 -1.22 -26.25
CA GLY A 121 -18.21 -1.18 -24.80
C GLY A 121 -18.15 0.25 -24.29
N GLN A 122 -19.21 0.69 -23.62
CA GLN A 122 -19.26 2.02 -23.03
C GLN A 122 -18.25 2.12 -21.89
N GLU A 123 -17.54 3.26 -21.79
CA GLU A 123 -16.82 3.62 -20.57
C GLU A 123 -17.80 3.47 -19.39
N SER A 124 -17.39 2.72 -18.39
CA SER A 124 -18.26 2.25 -17.31
C SER A 124 -19.19 3.34 -16.77
N ASP A 125 -20.49 3.10 -16.89
CA ASP A 125 -21.51 4.03 -16.42
C ASP A 125 -21.41 4.26 -14.90
N TRP A 126 -21.77 5.46 -14.46
CA TRP A 126 -21.77 5.83 -13.03
C TRP A 126 -22.70 4.93 -12.23
N VAL A 127 -23.87 4.56 -12.79
CA VAL A 127 -24.81 3.61 -12.15
C VAL A 127 -24.21 2.20 -12.06
N SER A 128 -23.45 1.78 -13.07
CA SER A 128 -22.73 0.49 -13.02
C SER A 128 -21.69 0.48 -11.90
N ARG A 129 -20.95 1.60 -11.73
CA ARG A 129 -19.98 1.77 -10.65
C ARG A 129 -20.63 1.87 -9.27
N LEU A 130 -21.81 2.48 -9.18
CA LEU A 130 -22.63 2.46 -7.97
C LEU A 130 -23.03 1.02 -7.59
N GLY A 131 -23.37 0.18 -8.58
CA GLY A 131 -23.64 -1.23 -8.37
C GLY A 131 -22.44 -2.01 -7.82
N GLU A 132 -21.22 -1.69 -8.25
CA GLU A 132 -20.00 -2.26 -7.67
C GLU A 132 -19.79 -1.83 -6.21
N ASP A 133 -20.17 -0.60 -5.85
CA ASP A 133 -20.08 -0.11 -4.48
C ASP A 133 -21.08 -0.76 -3.55
N LEU A 134 -22.31 -0.95 -4.00
CA LEU A 134 -23.32 -1.68 -3.24
C LEU A 134 -22.82 -3.07 -2.87
N VAL A 135 -22.23 -3.80 -3.83
CA VAL A 135 -21.62 -5.11 -3.56
C VAL A 135 -20.43 -5.00 -2.61
N ALA A 136 -19.60 -3.97 -2.76
CA ALA A 136 -18.45 -3.74 -1.88
C ALA A 136 -18.83 -3.34 -0.45
N PHE A 137 -20.04 -2.82 -0.24
CA PHE A 137 -20.57 -2.39 1.06
C PHE A 137 -21.54 -3.43 1.68
N ASN A 138 -21.53 -4.67 1.17
CA ASN A 138 -22.41 -5.76 1.61
C ASN A 138 -23.92 -5.50 1.37
N MET A 139 -24.24 -4.66 0.39
CA MET A 139 -25.59 -4.36 -0.08
C MET A 139 -25.84 -4.99 -1.45
N GLY A 140 -25.38 -6.23 -1.66
CA GLY A 140 -25.52 -6.93 -2.94
C GLY A 140 -26.98 -7.08 -3.38
N ASP A 141 -27.88 -7.33 -2.43
CA ASP A 141 -29.31 -7.53 -2.67
C ASP A 141 -30.01 -6.26 -3.19
N GLU A 142 -29.47 -5.09 -2.86
CA GLU A 142 -29.99 -3.79 -3.31
C GLU A 142 -29.66 -3.52 -4.79
N LYS A 143 -28.59 -4.13 -5.31
CA LYS A 143 -28.23 -4.09 -6.73
C LYS A 143 -29.23 -4.90 -7.55
N GLU A 144 -29.69 -6.03 -7.03
CA GLU A 144 -30.58 -6.94 -7.72
C GLU A 144 -31.98 -6.31 -7.91
N GLY A 145 -32.39 -6.13 -9.17
CA GLY A 145 -33.67 -5.49 -9.52
C GLY A 145 -33.72 -3.97 -9.28
N GLY A 146 -32.62 -3.33 -8.87
CA GLY A 146 -32.60 -1.89 -8.63
C GLY A 146 -33.36 -1.44 -7.37
N LYS A 147 -33.54 -2.35 -6.40
CA LYS A 147 -34.21 -2.10 -5.11
C LYS A 147 -33.60 -0.94 -4.33
N TRP A 148 -32.31 -0.65 -4.56
CA TRP A 148 -31.65 0.51 -3.98
C TRP A 148 -32.38 1.83 -4.25
N LYS A 149 -33.08 1.95 -5.38
CA LYS A 149 -33.88 3.15 -5.73
C LYS A 149 -35.08 3.35 -4.81
N GLU A 150 -35.66 2.26 -4.32
CA GLU A 150 -36.77 2.27 -3.38
C GLU A 150 -36.27 2.51 -1.96
N SER A 151 -35.24 1.77 -1.55
CA SER A 151 -34.56 1.95 -0.27
C SER A 151 -34.02 3.37 -0.08
N ALA A 152 -33.55 4.01 -1.17
CA ALA A 152 -33.02 5.37 -1.14
C ALA A 152 -34.07 6.47 -0.92
N LYS A 153 -35.38 6.17 -1.07
CA LYS A 153 -36.44 7.16 -0.83
C LYS A 153 -36.49 7.57 0.64
N ASP A 154 -36.24 6.63 1.54
CA ASP A 154 -36.12 6.88 2.97
C ASP A 154 -34.66 7.26 3.30
N PRO A 155 -34.39 8.50 3.77
CA PRO A 155 -33.04 8.94 4.09
C PRO A 155 -32.44 8.17 5.28
N GLU A 156 -33.21 7.87 6.33
CA GLU A 156 -32.66 7.26 7.55
C GLU A 156 -32.25 5.82 7.29
N VAL A 157 -33.15 5.05 6.67
CA VAL A 157 -32.88 3.66 6.30
C VAL A 157 -31.69 3.56 5.34
N TRP A 158 -31.60 4.48 4.36
CA TRP A 158 -30.49 4.51 3.42
C TRP A 158 -29.16 4.83 4.10
N TYR A 159 -29.11 5.90 4.90
CA TYR A 159 -27.86 6.33 5.53
C TYR A 159 -27.36 5.32 6.55
N ASN A 160 -28.25 4.72 7.35
CA ASN A 160 -27.86 3.68 8.30
C ASN A 160 -27.18 2.49 7.60
N LYS A 161 -27.74 2.02 6.47
CA LYS A 161 -27.10 0.96 5.66
C LYS A 161 -25.74 1.38 5.10
N VAL A 162 -25.60 2.63 4.66
CA VAL A 162 -24.36 3.15 4.09
C VAL A 162 -23.28 3.39 5.17
N GLU A 163 -23.66 3.72 6.41
CA GLU A 163 -22.73 3.91 7.53
C GLU A 163 -22.06 2.60 7.98
N ASP A 164 -22.77 1.47 7.91
CA ASP A 164 -22.21 0.15 8.27
C ASP A 164 -21.26 -0.43 7.20
N GLY A 165 -21.44 0.00 5.95
CA GLY A 165 -20.70 -0.53 4.79
C GLY A 165 -19.17 -0.32 4.82
N PRO A 166 -18.64 0.87 5.17
CA PRO A 166 -17.20 1.12 5.28
C PRO A 166 -16.51 0.15 6.23
N ALA A 167 -17.11 -0.13 7.39
CA ALA A 167 -16.53 -1.06 8.36
C ALA A 167 -16.42 -2.48 7.78
N TRP A 168 -17.44 -2.93 7.04
CA TRP A 168 -17.38 -4.23 6.35
C TRP A 168 -16.33 -4.25 5.25
N PHE A 169 -16.28 -3.20 4.42
CA PHE A 169 -15.32 -3.06 3.33
C PHE A 169 -13.88 -3.09 3.86
N VAL A 170 -13.59 -2.30 4.89
CA VAL A 170 -12.27 -2.21 5.52
C VAL A 170 -11.86 -3.55 6.11
N ARG A 171 -12.75 -4.26 6.83
CA ARG A 171 -12.47 -5.61 7.35
C ARG A 171 -12.14 -6.61 6.24
N LYS A 172 -12.92 -6.61 5.17
CA LYS A 172 -12.66 -7.46 3.98
C LYS A 172 -11.34 -7.10 3.31
N TRP A 173 -11.07 -5.81 3.15
CA TRP A 173 -9.84 -5.30 2.55
C TRP A 173 -8.60 -5.68 3.36
N HIS A 174 -8.63 -5.52 4.69
CA HIS A 174 -7.54 -5.94 5.57
C HIS A 174 -7.24 -7.43 5.46
N ARG A 175 -8.27 -8.28 5.36
CA ARG A 175 -8.11 -9.72 5.13
C ARG A 175 -7.41 -10.01 3.81
N GLN A 176 -7.87 -9.40 2.72
CA GLN A 176 -7.27 -9.55 1.39
C GLN A 176 -5.82 -9.06 1.34
N GLU A 177 -5.52 -7.92 1.98
CA GLU A 177 -4.16 -7.37 2.03
C GLU A 177 -3.22 -8.24 2.89
N ALA A 178 -3.74 -8.85 3.96
CA ALA A 178 -2.98 -9.79 4.79
C ALA A 178 -2.62 -11.07 4.00
N GLU A 179 -3.58 -11.65 3.27
CA GLU A 179 -3.36 -12.80 2.40
C GLU A 179 -2.38 -12.47 1.26
N ALA A 180 -2.53 -11.32 0.62
CA ALA A 180 -1.62 -10.84 -0.41
C ALA A 180 -0.20 -10.60 0.15
N SER A 181 -0.09 -10.07 1.37
CA SER A 181 1.19 -9.92 2.07
C SER A 181 1.85 -11.27 2.35
N ALA A 182 1.09 -12.26 2.85
CA ALA A 182 1.60 -13.61 3.11
C ALA A 182 2.10 -14.28 1.82
N LYS A 183 1.36 -14.13 0.71
CA LYS A 183 1.78 -14.63 -0.61
C LYS A 183 3.07 -13.97 -1.08
N ARG A 184 3.21 -12.64 -0.91
CA ARG A 184 4.45 -11.91 -1.24
C ARG A 184 5.64 -12.34 -0.38
N GLN A 185 5.42 -12.67 0.90
CA GLN A 185 6.47 -13.18 1.78
C GLN A 185 6.93 -14.57 1.35
N ARG A 186 6.00 -15.50 1.12
CA ARG A 186 6.30 -16.85 0.63
C ARG A 186 7.05 -16.84 -0.70
N ALA A 187 6.67 -15.95 -1.63
CA ALA A 187 7.38 -15.80 -2.90
C ALA A 187 8.84 -15.34 -2.70
N ARG A 188 9.07 -14.37 -1.80
CA ARG A 188 10.44 -13.90 -1.47
C ARG A 188 11.27 -14.94 -0.76
N GLU A 189 10.67 -15.71 0.14
CA GLU A 189 11.34 -16.83 0.83
C GLU A 189 11.71 -17.93 -0.16
N ALA A 190 10.85 -18.22 -1.14
CA ALA A 190 11.14 -19.15 -2.23
C ALA A 190 12.27 -18.64 -3.15
N GLU A 191 12.28 -17.35 -3.49
CA GLU A 191 13.37 -16.71 -4.25
C GLU A 191 14.69 -16.66 -3.47
N ALA A 192 14.64 -16.36 -2.17
CA ALA A 192 15.83 -16.38 -1.31
C ALA A 192 16.37 -17.82 -1.14
N GLY A 193 15.49 -18.81 -1.04
CA GLY A 193 15.84 -20.23 -1.02
C GLY A 193 16.48 -20.70 -2.33
N SER A 194 15.97 -20.29 -3.49
CA SER A 194 16.55 -20.64 -4.79
C SER A 194 17.90 -19.94 -5.04
N MET A 195 18.08 -18.70 -4.58
CA MET A 195 19.36 -18.01 -4.60
C MET A 195 20.39 -18.61 -3.62
N ALA A 196 19.95 -19.15 -2.47
CA ALA A 196 20.82 -19.84 -1.53
C ALA A 196 21.29 -21.22 -2.06
N VAL A 197 20.43 -21.94 -2.78
CA VAL A 197 20.76 -23.24 -3.40
C VAL A 197 21.70 -23.09 -4.62
N SER A 198 21.69 -21.95 -5.30
CA SER A 198 22.56 -21.65 -6.46
C SER A 198 23.88 -20.92 -6.12
N GLY A 199 24.19 -20.75 -4.83
CA GLY A 199 25.41 -20.08 -4.37
C GLY A 199 26.70 -20.68 -4.95
N PRO A 200 27.77 -19.87 -5.16
CA PRO A 200 28.93 -20.26 -5.95
C PRO A 200 29.64 -21.47 -5.34
N LYS A 201 29.76 -22.56 -6.12
CA LYS A 201 30.61 -23.72 -5.83
C LYS A 201 32.06 -23.23 -5.59
N ARG A 202 32.43 -22.97 -4.33
CA ARG A 202 33.83 -22.89 -3.93
C ARG A 202 34.45 -24.26 -4.20
N LYS A 203 35.22 -24.38 -5.29
CA LYS A 203 36.06 -25.56 -5.55
C LYS A 203 37.03 -25.68 -4.36
N ARG A 204 36.77 -26.65 -3.47
CA ARG A 204 37.78 -27.14 -2.54
C ARG A 204 38.82 -27.88 -3.36
N ALA A 205 39.96 -27.24 -3.62
CA ALA A 205 41.15 -27.94 -4.09
C ALA A 205 41.79 -28.63 -2.87
N GLY A 206 41.64 -29.95 -2.79
CA GLY A 206 42.36 -30.80 -1.85
C GLY A 206 43.55 -31.45 -2.56
N GLU A 207 44.71 -31.33 -1.91
CA GLU A 207 45.89 -32.21 -1.88
C GLU A 207 46.04 -33.36 -2.90
N ALA A 208 47.20 -33.38 -3.56
CA ALA A 208 47.92 -34.59 -3.96
C ALA A 208 49.43 -34.33 -3.95
N ALA A 209 50.18 -35.39 -3.59
CA ALA A 209 51.52 -35.38 -3.01
C ALA A 209 52.65 -35.77 -3.99
N VAL A 210 53.87 -35.28 -3.69
CA VAL A 210 55.18 -35.98 -3.68
C VAL A 210 56.03 -36.23 -4.97
N ALA A 211 57.32 -35.90 -4.78
CA ALA A 211 58.59 -36.45 -5.31
C ALA A 211 59.23 -35.91 -6.62
N GLY A 212 60.49 -35.47 -6.51
CA GLY A 212 61.39 -35.28 -7.66
C GLY A 212 62.67 -34.49 -7.36
N THR A 213 63.62 -35.09 -6.64
CA THR A 213 64.98 -34.60 -6.33
C THR A 213 65.83 -34.36 -7.59
N LYS A 214 66.56 -33.24 -7.67
CA LYS A 214 67.93 -33.19 -8.25
C LYS A 214 68.75 -32.00 -7.72
N ARG A 215 70.05 -32.25 -7.55
CA ARG A 215 71.06 -31.56 -6.73
C ARG A 215 71.67 -30.28 -7.38
N ARG A 216 71.94 -29.28 -6.51
CA ARG A 216 73.04 -28.27 -6.34
C ARG A 216 74.28 -28.29 -7.29
N PRO A 217 75.20 -27.27 -7.33
CA PRO A 217 75.57 -26.29 -6.24
C PRO A 217 76.01 -24.85 -6.66
N GLY A 218 76.33 -24.02 -5.64
CA GLY A 218 77.14 -22.78 -5.75
C GLY A 218 76.73 -21.73 -4.71
N THR A 219 77.19 -21.82 -3.44
CA THR A 219 78.28 -21.01 -2.82
C THR A 219 77.96 -19.51 -2.70
N ALA A 220 78.12 -18.82 -1.57
CA ALA A 220 78.56 -19.12 -0.22
C ALA A 220 78.36 -17.84 0.63
N VAL A 221 78.35 -17.98 1.96
CA VAL A 221 78.86 -16.97 2.93
C VAL A 221 77.94 -15.73 3.10
N GLU A 222 77.39 -15.40 4.27
CA GLU A 222 77.95 -15.45 5.61
C GLU A 222 76.84 -15.34 6.65
N ALA A 223 76.96 -16.17 7.68
CA ALA A 223 76.21 -16.06 8.91
C ALA A 223 76.90 -15.05 9.83
N SER A 224 76.15 -14.18 10.49
CA SER A 224 76.38 -13.90 11.91
C SER A 224 75.15 -13.30 12.57
N ARG A 225 74.61 -14.07 13.53
CA ARG A 225 74.16 -13.65 14.87
C ARG A 225 73.28 -12.37 14.92
N ALA A 226 71.98 -12.42 15.23
CA ALA A 226 71.34 -13.09 16.36
C ALA A 226 72.19 -13.03 17.65
N ALA A 227 72.12 -11.91 18.36
CA ALA A 227 72.12 -11.86 19.82
C ALA A 227 71.91 -10.41 20.31
N GLU A 228 71.05 -10.29 21.32
CA GLU A 228 71.12 -9.33 22.42
C GLU A 228 70.47 -7.95 22.36
N ALA A 229 69.84 -7.65 23.51
CA ALA A 229 69.35 -6.38 24.04
C ALA A 229 68.03 -5.86 23.44
N ALA A 230 66.85 -6.29 23.89
CA ALA A 230 66.26 -5.94 25.19
C ALA A 230 66.24 -4.43 25.47
N LEU A 231 65.11 -3.78 25.21
CA LEU A 231 64.52 -2.85 26.18
C LEU A 231 63.02 -2.66 25.89
N VAL A 232 62.21 -3.54 26.49
CA VAL A 232 60.88 -3.17 26.97
C VAL A 232 61.08 -2.70 28.40
N ALA A 233 60.77 -1.44 28.68
CA ALA A 233 60.48 -0.90 30.01
C ALA A 233 59.54 0.30 29.75
N ASN A 234 58.24 0.11 29.94
CA ASN A 234 57.49 0.43 31.16
C ASN A 234 57.23 1.93 31.32
N ASP A 235 55.93 2.26 31.35
CA ASP A 235 55.26 3.20 32.29
C ASP A 235 55.74 4.66 32.34
N VAL A 236 54.94 5.73 32.41
CA VAL A 236 53.52 6.02 32.74
C VAL A 236 53.33 7.54 32.44
N PRO A 237 52.11 8.09 32.34
CA PRO A 237 51.87 9.43 31.83
C PRO A 237 52.03 10.54 32.88
N GLY A 238 52.31 11.76 32.39
CA GLY A 238 52.16 13.04 33.08
C GLY A 238 51.59 14.06 32.11
#